data_AF-M1AP33-F1
#
_entry.id   AF-M1AP33-F1
#
_cell.length_a   1.000
_cell.length_b   1.000
_cell.length_c   1.000
_cell.angle_alpha   90.00
_cell.angle_beta   90.00
_cell.angle_gamma   90.00
#
_symmetry.space_group_name_H-M   'P 1'
#
loop_
_entity.id
_entity.type
_entity.pdbx_description
1 polymer ?
#
loop_
_entity_poly.entity_id
_entity_poly.type
_entity_poly.pdbx_seq_one_letter_code
_entity_poly.pdbx_strand_id
1 'polypeptide(L)'
;MLKVNPDKVQQFEDAGLSFTGKDETGRRMEIVELPNHPYFIGVQFHPEFKSRPGKPSAVFLGIIAAACGQLDSLLKKGGTPTHGLYKVFSKK
;
A
#
# COMPACT_ATOMS: atom_id res chain seq x y z
N MET A 1 7.72 -12.67 15.37
CA MET A 1 7.18 -11.90 14.23
C MET A 1 7.69 -12.55 12.94
N LEU A 2 6.79 -13.14 12.16
CA LEU A 2 7.13 -13.79 10.88
C LEU A 2 7.41 -12.73 9.81
N LYS A 3 8.21 -13.05 8.80
CA LYS A 3 8.58 -12.16 7.69
C LYS A 3 8.70 -12.95 6.40
N VAL A 4 8.51 -12.29 5.26
CA VAL A 4 8.67 -12.91 3.93
C VAL A 4 10.12 -13.38 3.76
N ASN A 5 10.30 -14.56 3.15
CA ASN A 5 11.64 -15.05 2.80
C ASN A 5 12.21 -14.20 1.63
N PRO A 6 13.37 -13.52 1.79
CA PRO A 6 13.98 -12.72 0.73
C PRO A 6 14.21 -13.49 -0.57
N ASP A 7 14.55 -14.77 -0.51
CA ASP A 7 14.84 -15.61 -1.69
C ASP A 7 13.59 -15.88 -2.54
N LYS A 8 12.40 -15.65 -1.98
CA LYS A 8 11.11 -15.83 -2.64
C LYS A 8 10.54 -14.52 -3.19
N VAL A 9 11.12 -13.37 -2.87
CA VAL A 9 10.64 -12.05 -3.30
C VAL A 9 10.52 -11.98 -4.81
N GLN A 10 11.55 -12.38 -5.54
CA GLN A 10 11.54 -12.33 -7.00
C GLN A 10 10.40 -13.16 -7.59
N GLN A 11 10.10 -14.33 -7.01
CA GLN A 11 9.00 -15.18 -7.47
C GLN A 11 7.63 -14.50 -7.33
N PHE A 12 7.44 -13.70 -6.29
CA PHE A 12 6.22 -12.92 -6.11
C PHE A 12 6.17 -11.70 -7.05
N GLU A 13 7.29 -11.03 -7.27
CA GLU A 13 7.40 -9.90 -8.21
C GLU A 13 7.14 -10.35 -9.66
N ASP A 14 7.71 -11.48 -10.07
CA ASP A 14 7.48 -12.09 -11.39
C ASP A 14 6.02 -12.53 -11.56
N ALA A 15 5.34 -12.91 -10.47
CA ALA A 15 3.91 -13.22 -10.46
C ALA A 15 3.00 -11.97 -10.44
N GLY A 16 3.58 -10.76 -10.42
CA GLY A 16 2.88 -9.48 -10.52
C GLY A 16 2.60 -8.78 -9.19
N LEU A 17 3.06 -9.31 -8.05
CA LEU A 17 2.95 -8.64 -6.75
C LEU A 17 4.09 -7.63 -6.57
N SER A 18 3.80 -6.38 -6.21
CA SER A 18 4.82 -5.35 -6.03
C SER A 18 5.08 -5.07 -4.56
N PHE A 19 6.35 -5.12 -4.13
CA PHE A 19 6.76 -4.72 -2.78
C PHE A 19 7.10 -3.22 -2.73
N THR A 20 6.12 -2.39 -2.36
CA THR A 20 6.25 -0.93 -2.41
C THR A 20 6.80 -0.29 -1.13
N GLY A 21 6.79 -1.03 -0.01
CA GLY A 21 7.34 -0.60 1.28
C GLY A 21 8.32 -1.63 1.83
N LYS A 22 9.54 -1.17 2.11
CA LYS A 22 10.65 -1.96 2.65
C LYS A 22 11.18 -1.29 3.92
N ASP A 23 11.77 -2.07 4.82
CA ASP A 23 12.48 -1.53 5.98
C ASP A 23 13.72 -0.72 5.58
N GLU A 24 14.36 -0.06 6.55
CA GLU A 24 15.58 0.75 6.31
C GLU A 24 16.73 -0.06 5.71
N THR A 25 16.75 -1.38 5.95
CA THR A 25 17.76 -2.29 5.40
C THR A 25 17.43 -2.77 3.98
N GLY A 26 16.21 -2.51 3.49
CA GLY A 26 15.70 -2.96 2.20
C GLY A 26 15.46 -4.47 2.11
N ARG A 27 15.66 -5.23 3.19
CA ARG A 27 15.57 -6.69 3.21
C ARG A 27 14.21 -7.19 3.67
N ARG A 28 13.48 -6.40 4.46
CA ARG A 28 12.16 -6.77 4.95
C ARG A 28 11.11 -6.06 4.14
N MET A 29 10.18 -6.83 3.61
CA MET A 29 9.05 -6.33 2.87
C MET A 29 7.90 -6.06 3.83
N GLU A 30 7.48 -4.80 3.93
CA GLU A 30 6.45 -4.36 4.89
C GLU A 30 5.11 -4.06 4.22
N ILE A 31 5.14 -3.70 2.93
CA ILE A 31 3.95 -3.31 2.16
C ILE A 31 3.98 -3.98 0.80
N VAL A 32 2.85 -4.59 0.43
CA VAL A 32 2.62 -5.23 -0.88
C VAL A 32 1.42 -4.60 -1.58
N GLU A 33 1.50 -4.52 -2.90
CA GLU A 33 0.43 -4.05 -3.77
C GLU A 33 0.28 -4.96 -4.99
N LEU A 34 -0.93 -5.07 -5.54
CA LEU A 34 -1.19 -5.76 -6.80
C LEU A 34 -1.64 -4.72 -7.85
N PRO A 35 -0.76 -4.31 -8.79
CA PRO A 35 -1.05 -3.20 -9.71
C PRO A 35 -2.31 -3.38 -10.58
N ASN A 36 -2.70 -4.62 -10.86
CA ASN A 36 -3.85 -4.94 -11.72
C ASN A 36 -5.17 -5.10 -10.95
N HIS A 37 -5.25 -4.66 -9.69
CA HIS A 37 -6.46 -4.71 -8.87
C HIS A 37 -6.87 -3.29 -8.44
N PRO A 38 -8.17 -2.95 -8.45
CA PRO A 38 -8.63 -1.58 -8.15
C PRO A 38 -8.16 -1.08 -6.78
N TYR A 39 -8.10 -1.97 -5.79
CA TYR A 39 -7.45 -1.69 -4.52
C TYR A 39 -6.96 -2.98 -3.86
N PHE A 40 -5.66 -3.22 -3.86
CA PHE A 40 -5.04 -4.35 -3.16
C PHE A 40 -3.79 -3.86 -2.46
N ILE A 41 -3.86 -3.72 -1.14
CA ILE A 41 -2.74 -3.31 -0.30
C ILE A 41 -2.67 -4.24 0.90
N GLY A 42 -1.53 -4.87 1.10
CA GLY A 42 -1.21 -5.63 2.31
C GLY A 42 -0.14 -4.90 3.11
N VAL A 43 -0.33 -4.80 4.43
CA VAL A 43 0.66 -4.19 5.35
C VAL A 43 0.97 -5.15 6.49
N GLN A 44 2.22 -5.17 6.92
CA GLN A 44 2.64 -5.99 8.06
C GLN A 44 2.44 -5.28 9.41
N PHE A 45 2.49 -3.95 9.43
CA PHE A 45 2.24 -3.15 10.64
C PHE A 45 0.74 -2.99 10.90
N HIS A 46 0.38 -2.50 12.08
CA HIS A 46 -1.00 -2.21 12.47
C HIS A 46 -1.41 -0.79 12.03
N PRO A 47 -2.17 -0.63 10.93
CA PRO A 47 -2.63 0.69 10.48
C PRO A 47 -3.64 1.32 11.45
N GLU A 48 -4.30 0.53 12.32
CA GLU A 48 -5.23 1.03 13.34
C GLU A 48 -4.56 2.05 14.26
N PHE A 49 -3.36 1.75 14.75
CA PHE A 49 -2.67 2.60 15.71
C PHE A 49 -2.13 3.89 15.09
N LYS A 50 -2.05 3.98 13.76
CA LYS A 50 -1.64 5.19 13.03
C LYS A 50 -2.82 6.08 12.63
N SER A 51 -4.07 5.60 12.76
CA SER A 51 -5.27 6.37 12.41
C SER A 51 -5.65 7.39 13.50
N ARG A 52 -6.11 8.58 13.11
CA ARG A 52 -6.62 9.63 14.01
C ARG A 52 -7.91 10.24 13.45
N PRO A 53 -8.82 10.78 14.27
CA PRO A 53 -10.10 11.33 13.80
C PRO A 53 -10.00 12.37 12.67
N GLY A 54 -8.98 13.22 12.68
CA GLY A 54 -8.71 14.21 11.62
C GLY A 54 -7.68 13.77 10.57
N LYS A 55 -7.04 12.61 10.77
CA LYS A 55 -6.02 12.06 9.87
C LYS A 55 -6.16 10.54 9.83
N PRO A 56 -7.12 10.01 9.05
CA PRO A 56 -7.31 8.57 8.95
C PRO A 56 -6.08 7.92 8.31
N SER A 57 -5.81 6.67 8.68
CA SER A 57 -4.74 5.90 8.03
C SER A 57 -5.00 5.78 6.52
N ALA A 58 -3.93 5.95 5.75
CA ALA A 58 -3.88 5.77 4.30
C ALA A 58 -4.59 4.50 3.81
N VAL A 59 -4.36 3.38 4.49
CA VAL A 59 -4.92 2.07 4.14
C VAL A 59 -6.45 2.07 4.30
N PHE A 60 -6.97 2.63 5.41
CA PHE A 60 -8.40 2.67 5.64
C PHE A 60 -9.13 3.69 4.77
N LEU A 61 -8.51 4.84 4.51
CA LEU A 61 -9.11 5.81 3.58
C LEU A 61 -9.20 5.23 2.17
N GLY A 62 -8.14 4.55 1.72
CA GLY A 62 -8.07 3.93 0.40
C GLY A 62 -9.12 2.85 0.20
N ILE A 63 -9.28 1.92 1.16
CA ILE A 63 -10.26 0.82 1.03
C ILE A 63 -11.71 1.32 0.99
N ILE A 64 -12.06 2.31 1.83
CA ILE A 64 -13.42 2.89 1.82
C ILE A 64 -13.67 3.64 0.51
N ALA A 65 -12.71 4.41 0.03
CA ALA A 65 -12.84 5.11 -1.25
C ALA A 65 -12.99 4.14 -2.43
N ALA A 66 -12.26 3.02 -2.42
CA ALA A 66 -12.40 1.97 -3.41
C ALA A 66 -13.79 1.33 -3.36
N ALA A 67 -14.27 1.00 -2.16
CA ALA A 67 -15.61 0.44 -1.97
C ALA A 67 -16.74 1.39 -2.44
N CYS A 68 -16.53 2.70 -2.30
CA CYS A 68 -17.48 3.72 -2.78
C CYS A 68 -17.30 4.12 -4.25
N GLY A 69 -16.33 3.55 -4.98
CA GLY A 69 -16.03 3.95 -6.38
C GLY A 69 -15.43 5.37 -6.50
N GLN A 70 -14.90 5.92 -5.41
CA GLN A 70 -14.34 7.28 -5.34
C GLN A 70 -12.81 7.31 -5.32
N LEU A 71 -12.16 6.15 -5.44
CA LEU A 71 -10.71 6.03 -5.36
C LEU A 71 -10.00 6.92 -6.39
N ASP A 72 -10.41 6.88 -7.65
CA ASP A 72 -9.80 7.69 -8.73
C ASP A 72 -9.88 9.19 -8.45
N SER A 73 -11.00 9.65 -7.87
CA SER A 73 -11.19 11.05 -7.48
C SER A 73 -10.22 11.44 -6.36
N LEU A 74 -10.00 10.56 -5.39
CA LEU A 74 -9.04 10.80 -4.31
C LEU A 74 -7.59 10.81 -4.81
N LEU A 75 -7.24 9.93 -5.74
CA LEU A 75 -5.91 9.85 -6.34
C LEU A 75 -5.62 11.08 -7.22
N LYS A 76 -6.59 11.52 -8.04
CA LYS A 76 -6.46 12.74 -8.86
C LYS A 76 -6.22 14.00 -8.03
N LYS A 77 -6.83 14.10 -6.85
CA LYS A 77 -6.59 15.21 -5.90
C LYS A 77 -5.18 15.17 -5.27
N GLY A 78 -4.44 14.07 -5.38
CA GLY A 78 -3.14 13.85 -4.71
C GLY A 78 -1.90 14.02 -5.59
N GLY A 79 -2.04 14.28 -6.89
CA GLY A 79 -0.91 14.31 -7.84
C GLY A 79 -0.60 12.95 -8.45
N THR A 80 -0.05 12.98 -9.67
CA THR A 80 0.08 11.88 -10.66
C THR A 80 0.35 10.47 -10.11
N PRO A 81 -0.32 9.42 -10.64
CA PRO A 81 -0.22 8.04 -10.19
C PRO A 81 0.97 7.35 -10.86
N THR A 82 2.21 7.68 -10.50
CA THR A 82 3.34 7.03 -11.14
C THR A 82 3.90 5.83 -10.38
N HIS A 83 3.80 5.70 -9.06
CA HIS A 83 4.29 4.50 -8.36
C HIS A 83 3.58 4.28 -7.00
N GLY A 84 2.80 3.20 -6.90
CA GLY A 84 2.26 2.64 -5.64
C GLY A 84 1.12 3.43 -5.00
N LEU A 85 -0.06 2.82 -4.87
CA LEU A 85 -1.23 3.37 -4.18
C LEU A 85 -0.86 3.83 -2.77
N TYR A 86 -0.06 3.07 -2.04
CA TYR A 86 0.34 3.43 -0.69
C TYR A 86 1.14 4.75 -0.65
N LYS A 87 2.04 4.99 -1.62
CA LYS A 87 2.84 6.22 -1.67
C LYS A 87 2.00 7.46 -1.93
N VAL A 88 0.89 7.32 -2.66
CA VAL A 88 -0.08 8.41 -2.89
C VAL A 88 -0.76 8.80 -1.59
N PHE A 89 -1.17 7.82 -0.78
CA PHE A 89 -1.84 8.10 0.49
C PHE A 89 -0.88 8.51 1.61
N SER A 90 0.37 8.03 1.61
CA SER A 90 1.35 8.36 2.65
C SER A 90 1.85 9.82 2.61
N LYS A 91 1.60 10.56 1.51
CA LYS A 91 1.97 11.98 1.36
C LYS A 91 0.88 12.97 1.84
N LYS A 92 -0.26 12.50 2.36
CA LYS A 92 -1.28 13.31 3.04
C LYS A 92 -1.15 13.19 4.57
#